data_AF-A0A2T4AJ02-F1
#
_entry.id   AF-A0A2T4AJ02-F1
#
_cell.length_a   1.000
_cell.length_b   1.000
_cell.length_c   1.000
_cell.angle_alpha   90.00
_cell.angle_beta   90.00
_cell.angle_gamma   90.00
#
_symmetry.space_group_name_H-M   'P 1'
#
loop_
_entity.id
_entity.type
_entity.pdbx_description
1 polymer ?
#
loop_
_entity_poly.entity_id
_entity_poly.type
_entity_poly.pdbx_seq_one_letter_code
_entity_poly.pdbx_strand_id
1 'polypeptide(L)'
;KGNPVVCSEELDYALFEVDMNSPSESLLNNAISLTDLDKIESGPRNTAVKTVTSNGRVVHGLMSEDTLPVRLPHSKEFTEVYTARFFGSLGPGDCGGWVRDKVTGRLFGHVFAGNLSNGLTAVMPARLVFEHARALLDQQ
;
A
#
# COMPACT_ATOMS: atom_id res chain seq x y z
N LYS A 1 8.93 -10.91 -18.67
CA LYS A 1 7.85 -10.62 -17.70
C LYS A 1 7.81 -11.82 -16.76
N GLY A 2 8.10 -11.62 -15.47
CA GLY A 2 7.96 -12.68 -14.47
C GLY A 2 6.49 -12.97 -14.22
N ASN A 3 6.17 -14.22 -13.89
CA ASN A 3 4.83 -14.56 -13.38
C ASN A 3 4.79 -14.23 -11.88
N PRO A 4 3.68 -13.67 -11.37
CA PRO A 4 3.55 -13.45 -9.95
C PRO A 4 3.48 -14.81 -9.22
N VAL A 5 4.14 -14.90 -8.06
CA VAL A 5 4.07 -16.08 -7.17
C VAL A 5 2.81 -16.06 -6.31
N VAL A 6 2.30 -14.86 -6.03
CA VAL A 6 1.03 -14.59 -5.33
C VAL A 6 0.40 -13.36 -5.96
N CYS A 7 -0.92 -13.35 -6.12
CA CYS A 7 -1.68 -12.16 -6.49
C CYS A 7 -3.06 -12.17 -5.83
N SER A 8 -3.64 -10.99 -5.66
CA SER A 8 -5.00 -10.84 -5.17
C SER A 8 -5.66 -9.67 -5.89
N GLU A 9 -6.70 -9.98 -6.66
CA GLU A 9 -7.58 -8.96 -7.25
C GLU A 9 -8.42 -8.26 -6.17
N GLU A 10 -8.67 -8.94 -5.05
CA GLU A 10 -9.43 -8.44 -3.91
C GLU A 10 -8.67 -7.39 -3.09
N LEU A 11 -7.33 -7.48 -3.08
CA LEU A 11 -6.45 -6.61 -2.33
C LEU A 11 -5.51 -5.78 -3.24
N ASP A 12 -5.78 -5.77 -4.54
CA ASP A 12 -5.05 -5.04 -5.60
C ASP A 12 -3.50 -5.14 -5.49
N TYR A 13 -2.97 -6.36 -5.38
CA TYR A 13 -1.52 -6.56 -5.33
C TYR A 13 -1.05 -7.85 -6.01
N ALA A 14 0.24 -7.88 -6.35
CA ALA A 14 0.94 -9.06 -6.81
C ALA A 14 2.37 -9.09 -6.25
N LEU A 15 2.85 -10.29 -5.91
CA LEU A 15 4.22 -10.57 -5.50
C LEU A 15 4.98 -11.25 -6.63
N PHE A 16 6.21 -10.82 -6.83
CA PHE A 16 7.11 -11.38 -7.82
C PHE A 16 8.40 -11.82 -7.12
N GLU A 17 8.95 -12.93 -7.58
CA GLU A 17 10.29 -13.33 -7.23
C GLU A 17 11.30 -12.45 -8.00
N VAL A 18 12.32 -11.97 -7.31
CA VAL A 18 13.36 -11.10 -7.87
C VAL A 18 14.72 -11.72 -7.56
N ASP A 19 15.59 -11.80 -8.58
CA ASP A 19 16.98 -12.21 -8.39
C ASP A 19 17.72 -11.15 -7.57
N MET A 20 18.15 -11.50 -6.37
CA MET A 20 18.81 -10.61 -5.42
C MET A 20 20.18 -10.09 -5.87
N ASN A 21 20.72 -10.59 -6.98
CA ASN A 21 21.91 -10.03 -7.62
C ASN A 21 21.61 -8.78 -8.47
N SER A 22 20.33 -8.45 -8.67
CA SER A 22 19.86 -7.38 -9.57
C SER A 22 19.21 -6.13 -8.93
N PRO A 23 18.63 -6.13 -7.71
CA PRO A 23 17.93 -4.97 -7.20
C PRO A 23 18.92 -3.92 -6.69
N SER A 24 18.56 -2.65 -6.88
CA SER A 24 19.28 -1.52 -6.27
C SER A 24 19.28 -1.65 -4.74
N GLU A 25 20.37 -1.29 -4.06
CA GLU A 25 20.45 -1.23 -2.59
C GLU A 25 19.28 -0.43 -1.95
N SER A 26 18.79 0.61 -2.64
CA SER A 26 17.65 1.40 -2.20
C SER A 26 16.33 0.62 -2.11
N LEU A 27 16.14 -0.43 -2.91
CA LEU A 27 14.96 -1.30 -2.82
C LEU A 27 15.07 -2.19 -1.57
N LEU A 28 16.24 -2.77 -1.34
CA LEU A 28 16.49 -3.65 -0.19
C LEU A 28 16.34 -2.90 1.14
N ASN A 29 16.86 -1.68 1.22
CA ASN A 29 16.77 -0.84 2.42
C ASN A 29 15.34 -0.41 2.79
N ASN A 30 14.41 -0.44 1.83
CA ASN A 30 13.00 -0.08 2.05
C ASN A 30 12.07 -1.28 2.16
N ALA A 31 12.59 -2.50 1.97
CA ALA A 31 11.79 -3.72 2.07
C ALA A 31 11.32 -3.94 3.51
N ILE A 32 10.10 -4.45 3.66
CA ILE A 32 9.54 -4.87 4.95
C ILE A 32 9.33 -6.38 4.87
N SER A 33 9.88 -7.11 5.83
CA SER A 33 9.62 -8.55 5.94
C SER A 33 8.13 -8.79 6.18
N LEU A 34 7.56 -9.81 5.51
CA LEU A 34 6.16 -10.20 5.72
C LEU A 34 5.86 -10.63 7.18
N THR A 35 6.89 -10.95 7.94
CA THR A 35 6.79 -11.30 9.37
C THR A 35 6.98 -10.13 10.33
N ASP A 36 7.48 -8.98 9.86
CA ASP A 36 7.76 -7.81 10.70
C ASP A 36 6.55 -6.86 10.76
N LEU A 37 5.53 -7.27 11.52
CA LEU A 37 4.29 -6.51 11.67
C LEU A 37 4.47 -5.22 12.48
N ASP A 38 5.58 -5.04 13.20
CA ASP A 38 5.87 -3.81 13.94
C ASP A 38 6.14 -2.61 13.01
N LYS A 39 6.46 -2.89 11.74
CA LYS A 39 6.58 -1.88 10.67
C LYS A 39 5.25 -1.52 10.02
N ILE A 40 4.17 -2.19 10.38
CA ILE A 40 2.83 -1.99 9.82
C ILE A 40 1.97 -1.26 10.87
N GLU A 41 1.18 -0.29 10.43
CA GLU A 41 0.19 0.35 11.30
C GLU A 41 -0.96 -0.63 11.58
N SER A 42 -1.44 -0.63 12.82
CA SER A 42 -2.51 -1.54 13.26
C SER A 42 -3.89 -1.19 12.70
N GLY A 43 -4.07 0.05 12.27
CA GLY A 43 -5.33 0.61 11.79
C GLY A 43 -5.18 2.07 11.36
N PRO A 44 -6.22 2.67 10.77
CA PRO A 44 -6.23 4.07 10.41
C PRO A 44 -6.31 4.94 11.67
N ARG A 45 -5.76 6.16 11.58
CA ARG A 45 -5.85 7.17 12.64
C ARG A 45 -5.58 8.53 12.04
N ASN A 46 -6.17 9.57 12.64
CA ASN A 46 -5.94 10.95 12.22
C ASN A 46 -4.47 11.34 12.41
N THR A 47 -3.70 11.34 11.32
CA THR A 47 -2.27 11.60 11.38
C THR A 47 -1.69 12.07 10.05
N ALA A 48 -0.52 12.70 10.13
CA ALA A 48 0.23 13.10 8.96
C ALA A 48 0.87 11.89 8.28
N VAL A 49 0.67 11.79 6.97
CA VAL A 49 1.24 10.73 6.14
C VAL A 49 2.09 11.29 5.00
N LYS A 50 2.88 10.41 4.41
CA LYS A 50 3.65 10.68 3.20
C LYS A 50 3.60 9.47 2.26
N THR A 51 3.70 9.75 0.97
CA THR A 51 3.95 8.77 -0.08
C THR A 51 5.04 9.28 -1.02
N VAL A 52 5.63 8.40 -1.82
CA VAL A 52 6.62 8.74 -2.84
C VAL A 52 5.99 8.46 -4.21
N THR A 53 5.90 9.48 -5.04
CA THR A 53 5.35 9.37 -6.40
C THR A 53 6.32 8.63 -7.32
N SER A 54 5.81 8.20 -8.47
CA SER A 54 6.56 7.51 -9.53
C SER A 54 7.82 8.27 -9.99
N ASN A 55 7.82 9.60 -9.91
CA ASN A 55 8.98 10.45 -10.22
C ASN A 55 9.91 10.73 -9.02
N GLY A 56 9.72 10.03 -7.90
CA GLY A 56 10.55 10.12 -6.69
C GLY A 56 10.25 11.28 -5.76
N ARG A 57 9.18 12.06 -6.00
CA ARG A 57 8.81 13.18 -5.12
C ARG A 57 8.03 12.70 -3.91
N VAL A 58 8.31 13.30 -2.75
CA VAL A 58 7.54 13.05 -1.54
C VAL A 58 6.30 13.94 -1.54
N VAL A 59 5.13 13.33 -1.38
CA VAL A 59 3.85 14.04 -1.25
C VAL A 59 3.29 13.80 0.15
N HIS A 60 2.83 14.86 0.78
CA HIS A 60 2.31 14.85 2.15
C HIS A 60 0.78 14.90 2.17
N GLY A 61 0.20 14.30 3.19
CA GLY A 61 -1.25 14.28 3.39
C GLY A 61 -1.66 14.01 4.84
N LEU A 62 -2.95 13.82 5.03
CA LEU A 62 -3.56 13.39 6.28
C LEU A 62 -4.33 12.09 6.06
N MET A 63 -4.11 11.12 6.94
CA MET A 63 -4.91 9.90 7.04
C MET A 63 -6.18 10.19 7.85
N SER A 64 -7.32 9.65 7.44
CA SER A 64 -8.55 9.63 8.23
C SER A 64 -8.47 8.56 9.32
N GLU A 65 -9.27 8.70 10.39
CA GLU A 65 -9.52 7.58 11.30
C GLU A 65 -10.63 6.65 10.79
N ASP A 66 -11.49 7.15 9.91
CA ASP A 66 -12.57 6.37 9.32
C ASP A 66 -12.08 5.44 8.21
N THR A 67 -12.70 4.27 8.12
CA THR A 67 -12.58 3.36 6.98
C THR A 67 -13.69 3.59 5.96
N LEU A 68 -13.47 3.08 4.75
CA LEU A 68 -14.47 3.07 3.69
C LEU A 68 -14.67 1.62 3.21
N PRO A 69 -15.90 1.06 3.26
CA PRO A 69 -16.17 -0.22 2.61
C PRO A 69 -16.12 -0.04 1.10
N VAL A 70 -15.24 -0.79 0.43
CA VAL A 70 -15.08 -0.79 -1.03
C VAL A 70 -15.22 -2.21 -1.55
N ARG A 71 -15.89 -2.35 -2.69
CA ARG A 71 -15.92 -3.59 -3.47
C ARG A 71 -15.20 -3.35 -4.79
N LEU A 72 -14.07 -4.01 -4.98
CA LEU A 72 -13.29 -3.88 -6.20
C LEU A 72 -14.01 -4.54 -7.39
N PRO A 73 -13.68 -4.15 -8.63
CA PRO A 73 -14.12 -4.90 -9.80
C PRO A 73 -13.78 -6.38 -9.64
N HIS A 74 -14.71 -7.27 -9.99
CA HIS A 74 -14.58 -8.74 -9.88
C HIS A 74 -14.61 -9.32 -8.46
N SER A 75 -14.64 -8.44 -7.45
CA SER A 75 -14.84 -8.83 -6.06
C SER A 75 -16.27 -9.23 -5.73
N LYS A 76 -16.41 -10.27 -4.90
CA LYS A 76 -17.68 -10.65 -4.25
C LYS A 76 -17.85 -10.03 -2.87
N GLU A 77 -16.78 -9.57 -2.25
CA GLU A 77 -16.74 -9.14 -0.85
C GLU A 77 -16.51 -7.63 -0.74
N PHE A 78 -16.88 -7.05 0.39
CA PHE A 78 -16.49 -5.67 0.71
C PHE A 78 -15.25 -5.70 1.60
N THR A 79 -14.27 -4.88 1.26
CA THR A 79 -13.05 -4.68 2.05
C THR A 79 -13.08 -3.28 2.66
N GLU A 80 -12.86 -3.19 3.97
CA GLU A 80 -12.64 -1.92 4.66
C GLU A 80 -11.26 -1.38 4.30
N VAL A 81 -11.22 -0.25 3.59
CA VAL A 81 -9.97 0.43 3.20
C VAL A 81 -9.78 1.72 3.95
N TYR A 82 -8.54 2.21 3.99
CA TYR A 82 -8.24 3.50 4.62
C TYR A 82 -8.40 4.63 3.61
N THR A 83 -8.58 5.85 4.12
CA THR A 83 -8.67 7.05 3.29
C THR A 83 -7.66 8.09 3.74
N ALA A 84 -6.99 8.71 2.78
CA ALA A 84 -6.08 9.82 3.02
C ALA A 84 -6.39 10.97 2.06
N ARG A 85 -6.10 12.20 2.50
CA ARG A 85 -6.13 13.40 1.64
C ARG A 85 -4.74 13.94 1.47
N PHE A 86 -4.22 13.91 0.26
CA PHE A 86 -2.92 14.48 -0.08
C PHE A 86 -3.04 15.94 -0.52
N PHE A 87 -2.08 16.78 -0.09
CA PHE A 87 -2.07 18.23 -0.33
C PHE A 87 -1.46 18.62 -1.67
N GLY A 88 -1.03 17.64 -2.46
CA GLY A 88 -0.58 17.78 -3.84
C GLY A 88 -1.19 16.67 -4.70
N SER A 89 -1.06 16.78 -6.01
CA SER A 89 -1.55 15.74 -6.92
C SER A 89 -0.64 14.52 -6.86
N LEU A 90 -1.15 13.45 -6.27
CA LEU A 90 -0.94 12.13 -6.87
C LEU A 90 -1.53 12.16 -8.28
N GLY A 91 -0.88 11.48 -9.20
CA GLY A 91 -1.27 11.43 -10.61
C GLY A 91 -1.37 10.00 -11.13
N PRO A 92 -1.78 9.84 -12.40
CA PRO A 92 -1.70 8.57 -13.10
C PRO A 92 -0.28 7.98 -12.99
N GLY A 93 -0.18 6.72 -12.58
CA GLY A 93 1.09 6.01 -12.37
C GLY A 93 1.60 5.99 -10.92
N ASP A 94 0.95 6.70 -9.99
CA ASP A 94 1.32 6.67 -8.57
C ASP A 94 0.60 5.54 -7.78
N CYS A 95 -0.26 4.74 -8.43
CA CYS A 95 -0.85 3.54 -7.84
C CYS A 95 0.25 2.55 -7.41
N GLY A 96 -0.01 1.80 -6.34
CA GLY A 96 0.98 0.95 -5.66
C GLY A 96 1.92 1.72 -4.73
N GLY A 97 1.91 3.06 -4.75
CA GLY A 97 2.72 3.89 -3.86
C GLY A 97 2.41 3.63 -2.38
N TRP A 98 3.44 3.41 -1.57
CA TRP A 98 3.30 3.14 -0.14
C TRP A 98 2.97 4.40 0.65
N VAL A 99 1.89 4.34 1.42
CA VAL A 99 1.47 5.39 2.35
C VAL A 99 2.01 5.09 3.73
N ARG A 100 2.93 5.92 4.21
CA ARG A 100 3.58 5.77 5.52
C ARG A 100 3.20 6.90 6.46
N ASP A 101 3.16 6.59 7.74
CA ASP A 101 3.16 7.60 8.78
C ASP A 101 4.39 8.52 8.63
N LYS A 102 4.17 9.84 8.75
CA LYS A 102 5.22 10.83 8.54
C LYS A 102 6.30 10.78 9.64
N VAL A 103 5.92 10.40 10.86
CA VAL A 103 6.75 10.41 12.07
C VAL A 103 7.40 9.06 12.32
N THR A 104 6.59 7.99 12.44
CA THR A 104 7.06 6.63 12.77
C THR A 104 7.64 5.91 11.55
N GLY A 105 7.22 6.31 10.34
CA GLY A 105 7.57 5.63 9.10
C GLY A 105 6.86 4.28 8.89
N ARG A 106 5.98 3.86 9.80
CA ARG A 106 5.21 2.63 9.66
C ARG A 106 4.25 2.72 8.47
N LEU A 107 4.04 1.57 7.83
CA LEU A 107 3.24 1.44 6.61
C LEU A 107 1.76 1.29 6.96
N PHE A 108 0.93 2.19 6.43
CA PHE A 108 -0.52 1.99 6.45
C PHE A 108 -0.97 1.06 5.33
N GLY A 109 -0.39 1.21 4.14
CA GLY A 109 -0.91 0.53 2.96
C GLY A 109 -0.35 1.06 1.65
N HIS A 110 -0.98 0.68 0.55
CA HIS A 110 -0.65 1.18 -0.78
C HIS A 110 -1.85 1.89 -1.42
N VAL A 111 -1.58 2.87 -2.29
CA VAL A 111 -2.61 3.57 -3.06
C VAL A 111 -3.17 2.65 -4.14
N PHE A 112 -4.48 2.46 -4.19
CA PHE A 112 -5.14 1.68 -5.26
C PHE A 112 -6.16 2.52 -6.05
N ALA A 113 -6.70 3.58 -5.45
CA ALA A 113 -7.61 4.51 -6.13
C ALA A 113 -7.47 5.93 -5.56
N GLY A 114 -7.82 6.93 -6.35
CA GLY A 114 -7.82 8.32 -5.89
C GLY A 114 -8.62 9.26 -6.79
N ASN A 115 -9.11 10.33 -6.20
CA ASN A 115 -9.73 11.45 -6.88
C ASN A 115 -8.70 12.59 -7.02
N LEU A 116 -8.22 12.77 -8.24
CA LEU A 116 -7.19 13.76 -8.58
C LEU A 116 -7.64 15.20 -8.29
N SER A 117 -8.94 15.50 -8.37
CA SER A 117 -9.46 16.86 -8.22
C SER A 117 -9.39 17.38 -6.79
N ASN A 118 -9.47 16.49 -5.79
CA ASN A 118 -9.55 16.88 -4.38
C ASN A 118 -8.53 16.16 -3.48
N GLY A 119 -7.68 15.30 -4.06
CA GLY A 119 -6.62 14.57 -3.36
C GLY A 119 -7.10 13.44 -2.45
N LEU A 120 -8.39 13.11 -2.44
CA LEU A 120 -8.92 11.97 -1.71
C LEU A 120 -8.37 10.68 -2.31
N THR A 121 -7.76 9.85 -1.49
CA THR A 121 -7.03 8.66 -1.91
C THR A 121 -7.46 7.48 -1.06
N ALA A 122 -7.82 6.37 -1.69
CA ALA A 122 -8.11 5.12 -1.02
C ALA A 122 -6.82 4.30 -0.91
N VAL A 123 -6.60 3.73 0.27
CA VAL A 123 -5.38 3.05 0.66
C VAL A 123 -5.73 1.65 1.14
N MET A 124 -5.22 0.64 0.44
CA MET A 124 -5.44 -0.76 0.80
C MET A 124 -4.57 -1.11 2.02
N PRO A 125 -5.14 -1.60 3.12
CA PRO A 125 -4.40 -1.87 4.35
C PRO A 125 -3.24 -2.86 4.13
N ALA A 126 -2.03 -2.46 4.49
CA ALA A 126 -0.85 -3.33 4.39
C ALA A 126 -1.00 -4.58 5.27
N ARG A 127 -1.68 -4.46 6.41
CA ARG A 127 -1.94 -5.60 7.30
C ARG A 127 -2.69 -6.74 6.59
N LEU A 128 -3.76 -6.41 5.84
CA LEU A 128 -4.54 -7.39 5.08
C LEU A 128 -3.68 -8.03 3.97
N VAL A 129 -2.91 -7.22 3.26
CA VAL A 129 -1.99 -7.69 2.20
C VAL A 129 -0.95 -8.67 2.78
N PHE A 130 -0.32 -8.32 3.90
CA PHE A 130 0.73 -9.11 4.53
C PHE A 130 0.18 -10.43 5.08
N GLU A 131 -0.96 -10.39 5.77
CA GLU A 131 -1.62 -11.58 6.30
C GLU A 131 -2.05 -12.53 5.16
N HIS A 132 -2.64 -11.99 4.08
CA HIS A 132 -3.02 -12.78 2.89
C HIS A 132 -1.81 -13.40 2.19
N ALA A 133 -0.76 -12.60 1.95
CA ALA A 133 0.45 -13.06 1.28
C ALA A 133 1.12 -14.20 2.05
N ARG A 134 1.30 -14.03 3.37
CA ARG A 134 1.91 -15.05 4.22
C ARG A 134 1.08 -16.33 4.21
N ALA A 135 -0.24 -16.24 4.36
CA ALA A 135 -1.11 -17.41 4.36
C ALA A 135 -1.01 -18.25 3.08
N LEU A 136 -0.81 -17.61 1.91
CA LEU A 136 -0.63 -18.31 0.64
C LEU A 136 0.78 -18.87 0.46
N LEU A 137 1.81 -18.15 0.90
CA LEU A 137 3.19 -18.62 0.81
C LEU A 137 3.47 -19.78 1.77
N ASP A 138 2.85 -19.79 2.96
CA ASP A 138 2.99 -20.90 3.92
C ASP A 138 2.32 -22.20 3.44
N GLN A 139 1.49 -22.14 2.40
CA GLN A 139 0.80 -23.29 1.79
C GLN A 139 1.53 -23.88 0.57
N GLN A 140 2.63 -23.26 0.12
CA GLN A 140 3.45 -23.70 -1.01
C GLN A 140 4.61 -24.57 -0.52
#